data_AF-A0A957I046-F1
#
_entry.id   AF-A0A957I046-F1
#
_cell.length_a   1.000
_cell.length_b   1.000
_cell.length_c   1.000
_cell.angle_alpha   90.00
_cell.angle_beta   90.00
_cell.angle_gamma   90.00
#
_symmetry.space_group_name_H-M   'P 1'
#
loop_
_entity.id
_entity.type
_entity.pdbx_description
1 polymer ?
#
loop_
_entity_poly.entity_id
_entity_poly.type
_entity_poly.pdbx_seq_one_letter_code
_entity_poly.pdbx_strand_id
1 'polypeptide(L)' 'MGRIIITGGTGLIGSRLAKNLAEGGYEVVVLSRNPAGHDLLNGVRAVQWDARTAVGWGHL' A
#
# COMPACT_ATOMS: atom_id res chain seq x y z
N MET A 1 4.15 16.26 -5.65
CA MET A 1 4.58 14.89 -5.30
C MET A 1 3.59 13.90 -5.88
N GLY A 2 3.98 12.62 -6.06
CA GLY A 2 3.17 11.60 -6.74
C GLY A 2 2.59 10.53 -5.83
N ARG A 3 1.76 9.66 -6.41
CA ARG A 3 1.22 8.45 -5.78
C ARG A 3 2.14 7.26 -6.04
N ILE A 4 2.35 6.43 -5.03
CA ILE A 4 3.11 5.17 -5.14
C ILE A 4 2.22 4.01 -4.72
N ILE A 5 2.14 2.98 -5.57
CA ILE A 5 1.43 1.73 -5.30
C ILE A 5 2.46 0.65 -4.99
N ILE A 6 2.33 -0.01 -3.85
CA ILE A 6 3.26 -1.04 -3.38
C ILE A 6 2.53 -2.38 -3.28
N THR A 7 2.97 -3.34 -4.07
CA THR A 7 2.60 -4.75 -3.91
C THR A 7 3.40 -5.36 -2.76
N GLY A 8 2.76 -6.14 -1.89
CA GLY A 8 3.45 -6.74 -0.75
C GLY A 8 3.90 -5.71 0.31
N GLY A 9 3.26 -4.54 0.35
CA GLY A 9 3.55 -3.46 1.31
C GLY A 9 3.27 -3.81 2.78
N THR A 10 2.72 -5.00 3.06
CA THR A 10 2.49 -5.52 4.41
C THR A 10 3.59 -6.48 4.89
N GLY A 11 4.56 -6.81 4.01
CA GLY A 11 5.69 -7.67 4.34
C GLY A 11 6.86 -6.92 5.00
N LEU A 12 7.92 -7.65 5.32
CA LEU A 12 9.11 -7.14 6.03
C LEU A 12 9.71 -5.89 5.37
N ILE A 13 9.95 -5.94 4.06
CA ILE A 13 10.54 -4.82 3.31
C ILE A 13 9.47 -3.77 2.99
N GLY A 14 8.31 -4.24 2.51
CA GLY A 14 7.25 -3.38 2.01
C GLY A 14 6.71 -2.42 3.07
N SER A 15 6.57 -2.87 4.32
CA SER A 15 6.08 -2.04 5.42
C SER A 15 7.04 -0.90 5.76
N ARG A 16 8.35 -1.17 5.79
CA ARG A 16 9.35 -0.13 6.04
C ARG A 16 9.47 0.84 4.88
N LEU A 17 9.39 0.34 3.65
CA LEU A 17 9.37 1.19 2.45
C LEU A 17 8.14 2.11 2.45
N ALA A 18 6.95 1.56 2.70
CA ALA A 18 5.71 2.32 2.76
C ALA A 18 5.78 3.44 3.80
N LYS A 19 6.32 3.14 4.99
CA LYS A 19 6.57 4.13 6.03
C LYS A 19 7.47 5.27 5.55
N ASN A 20 8.67 4.94 5.06
CA ASN A 20 9.65 5.96 4.65
C ASN A 20 9.11 6.86 3.52
N LEU A 21 8.31 6.30 2.59
CA LEU A 21 7.68 7.07 1.52
C LEU A 21 6.56 7.98 2.04
N ALA A 22 5.72 7.50 2.95
CA ALA A 22 4.68 8.33 3.57
C ALA A 22 5.30 9.49 4.37
N GLU A 23 6.37 9.23 5.14
CA GLU A 23 7.14 10.26 5.85
C GLU A 23 7.79 11.27 4.90
N GLY A 24 8.12 10.84 3.67
CA GLY A 24 8.60 11.70 2.60
C GLY A 24 7.52 12.56 1.92
N GLY A 25 6.24 12.42 2.31
CA GLY A 25 5.13 13.19 1.74
C GLY A 25 4.47 12.58 0.49
N TYR A 26 4.78 11.33 0.16
CA TYR A 26 4.10 10.61 -0.92
C TYR A 26 2.76 10.06 -0.46
N GLU A 27 1.77 10.02 -1.37
CA GLU A 27 0.55 9.23 -1.15
C GLU A 27 0.90 7.77 -1.41
N VAL A 28 0.89 6.94 -0.35
CA VAL A 28 1.26 5.54 -0.46
C VAL A 28 0.01 4.65 -0.40
N VAL A 29 -0.17 3.82 -1.43
CA VAL A 29 -1.19 2.78 -1.47
C VAL A 29 -0.52 1.42 -1.39
N VAL A 30 -0.94 0.58 -0.44
CA VAL A 30 -0.47 -0.80 -0.32
C VAL A 30 -1.55 -1.76 -0.78
N LEU A 31 -1.21 -2.63 -1.73
CA LEU A 31 -2.08 -3.72 -2.16
C LEU A 31 -1.88 -4.94 -1.25
N SER A 32 -2.97 -5.40 -0.62
CA SER A 32 -2.96 -6.52 0.31
C SER A 32 -4.13 -7.48 0.04
N ARG A 33 -3.91 -8.77 0.27
CA ARG A 33 -4.99 -9.78 0.26
C ARG A 33 -5.92 -9.69 1.48
N ASN A 34 -5.48 -9.00 2.54
CA ASN A 34 -6.26 -8.77 3.76
C ASN A 34 -5.92 -7.38 4.34
N PRO A 35 -6.52 -6.28 3.84
CA PRO A 35 -6.21 -4.92 4.26
C PRO A 35 -6.66 -4.61 5.68
N ALA A 36 -7.73 -5.26 6.18
CA ALA A 36 -8.29 -5.02 7.51
C ALA A 36 -7.35 -5.43 8.66
N GLY A 37 -6.38 -6.31 8.39
CA GLY A 37 -5.40 -6.77 9.38
C GLY A 37 -4.13 -5.93 9.49
N HIS A 38 -3.99 -4.86 8.69
CA HIS A 38 -2.77 -4.07 8.64
C HIS A 38 -3.06 -2.61 8.95
N ASP A 39 -2.79 -2.23 10.19
CA ASP A 39 -2.75 -0.83 10.61
C ASP A 39 -1.46 -0.19 10.05
N LEU A 40 -1.48 0.09 8.75
CA LEU A 40 -0.40 0.76 8.07
C LEU A 40 -0.49 2.23 8.47
N LEU A 41 0.47 2.67 9.27
CA LEU A 41 0.80 4.04 9.70
C LEU A 41 0.07 5.17 8.95
N ASN A 42 -0.30 6.22 9.70
CA ASN A 42 -0.85 7.48 9.16
C ASN A 42 -0.17 7.91 7.86
N GLY A 43 -0.95 7.98 6.77
CA GLY A 43 -0.46 8.34 5.43
C GLY A 43 -0.31 7.15 4.46
N VAL A 44 -0.52 5.91 4.90
CA VAL A 44 -0.56 4.72 4.04
C VAL A 44 -1.98 4.17 3.93
N ARG A 45 -2.50 4.01 2.71
CA ARG A 45 -3.82 3.41 2.46
C ARG A 45 -3.68 1.95 2.02
N ALA A 46 -4.31 1.03 2.74
CA ALA A 46 -4.41 -0.36 2.31
C ALA A 46 -5.61 -0.57 1.36
N VAL A 47 -5.41 -1.30 0.26
CA VAL A 47 -6.46 -1.68 -0.70
C VAL A 47 -6.43 -3.18 -0.94
N GLN A 48 -7.61 -3.79 -1.01
CA GLN A 48 -7.75 -5.22 -1.31
C GLN A 48 -7.22 -5.54 -2.70
N TRP A 49 -6.40 -6.58 -2.80
CA TRP A 49 -5.92 -7.14 -4.06
C TRP A 49 -5.67 -8.64 -3.97
N ASP A 50 -6.04 -9.37 -5.03
CA ASP A 50 -5.88 -10.83 -5.15
C ASP A 50 -4.48 -11.28 -5.62
N ALA A 51 -3.57 -10.34 -5.91
CA ALA A 51 -2.26 -10.58 -6.50
C ALA A 51 -2.28 -11.16 -7.94
N ARG A 52 -3.43 -11.09 -8.63
CA ARG A 52 -3.64 -11.70 -9.96
C ARG A 52 -4.24 -10.74 -10.96
N THR A 53 -5.18 -9.90 -10.54
CA THR A 53 -5.99 -9.05 -11.43
C THR A 53 -5.95 -7.59 -11.00
N ALA A 54 -6.27 -6.66 -11.91
CA ALA A 54 -6.40 -5.24 -11.55
C ALA A 54 -7.75 -4.90 -10.86
N VAL A 55 -8.58 -5.90 -10.58
CA VAL A 55 -9.93 -5.70 -10.03
C VAL A 55 -9.84 -5.01 -8.67
N GLY A 56 -10.66 -3.97 -8.48
CA GLY A 56 -10.76 -3.22 -7.23
C GLY A 56 -9.74 -2.09 -7.06
N TRP A 57 -8.63 -2.08 -7.81
CA TRP A 57 -7.59 -1.04 -7.67
C TRP A 57 -7.11 -0.43 -8.98
N GLY A 58 -7.44 -0.98 -10.15
CA GLY A 58 -6.93 -0.50 -11.45
C GLY A 58 -7.39 0.91 -11.88
N HIS A 59 -8.24 1.57 -11.11
CA HIS A 59 -8.66 2.96 -11.31
C HIS A 59 -7.83 3.96 -10.52
N LEU A 60 -6.95 3.48 -9.63
CA LEU A 60 -6.06 4.29 -8.80
C LEU A 60 -4.85 4.79 -9.60
#